data_AF-A0A2S8GTF4-F1
#
_entry.id   AF-A0A2S8GTF4-F1
#
_cell.length_a   1.000
_cell.length_b   1.000
_cell.length_c   1.000
_cell.angle_alpha   90.00
_cell.angle_beta   90.00
_cell.angle_gamma   90.00
#
_symmetry.space_group_name_H-M   'P 1'
#
loop_
_entity.id
_entity.type
_entity.pdbx_description
1 polymer ?
#
loop_
_entity_poly.entity_id
_entity_poly.type
_entity_poly.pdbx_seq_one_letter_code
_entity_poly.pdbx_strand_id
1 'polypeptide(L)'
;MNLERYQYFTRAEILACFVDPQPLDETGWHLSSNRLIGLFAVGRRPPEIHFCNNNSFHWYGEPCAALREKFEKFRELDGGHLFIKSPASDRYAYVADITHLGMYGGGPDRQEACMDIAPQVPSALLQELGGLYLHPEGDAAMNRAVAALRAAKTADERFAAFQPFVEFWRGPVEKSQGLSESRLAKSPLPIPAILAQLYRWAGDCDDVMSAGYLSICKPSKLAADKEGFVPFCIECQWCGNYFLRADAMQQDDPEVYSDECGEPNFHATGIRVSQFLWAYFIMYHAPNGPISYFANVEPDEFQQLKQWLNPLPVLAPGSQACRGIQAYNPEVSSDDEAHVFALDGIMGSLTQDPYARQITFAGKTEAAVESFIARLPFERDRLQDAY
;
A
#
# COMPACT_ATOMS: atom_id res chain seq x y z
N MET A 1 21.96 -2.62 31.69
CA MET A 1 22.46 -1.85 30.54
C MET A 1 21.31 -0.97 30.07
N ASN A 2 21.56 0.31 29.77
CA ASN A 2 20.49 1.18 29.27
C ASN A 2 20.32 0.90 27.77
N LEU A 3 19.11 0.53 27.38
CA LEU A 3 18.76 0.37 25.97
C LEU A 3 18.50 1.76 25.37
N GLU A 4 19.43 2.22 24.54
CA GLU A 4 19.24 3.44 23.75
C GLU A 4 18.72 3.07 22.36
N ARG A 5 17.78 3.86 21.84
CA ARG A 5 17.21 3.63 20.51
C ARG A 5 18.28 3.74 19.43
N TYR A 6 18.12 2.94 18.38
CA TYR A 6 18.98 2.82 17.20
C TYR A 6 20.41 2.32 17.50
N GLN A 7 20.70 1.92 18.74
CA GLN A 7 21.91 1.16 19.04
C GLN A 7 21.73 -0.32 18.66
N TYR A 8 22.85 -0.94 18.31
CA TYR A 8 22.93 -2.33 17.88
C TYR A 8 23.38 -3.26 18.99
N PHE A 9 22.69 -4.39 19.13
CA PHE A 9 22.95 -5.38 20.16
C PHE A 9 22.90 -6.79 19.58
N THR A 10 23.70 -7.70 20.11
CA THR A 10 23.51 -9.13 19.91
C THR A 10 22.28 -9.62 20.65
N ARG A 11 21.73 -10.77 20.26
CA ARG A 11 20.62 -11.41 20.97
C ARG A 11 20.92 -11.61 22.47
N ALA A 12 22.13 -12.03 22.81
CA ALA A 12 22.54 -12.26 24.20
C ALA A 12 22.56 -10.96 25.02
N GLU A 13 23.07 -9.86 24.45
CA GLU A 13 23.09 -8.55 25.10
C GLU A 13 21.66 -8.03 25.35
N ILE A 14 20.76 -8.21 24.38
CA ILE A 14 19.35 -7.82 24.52
C ILE A 14 18.71 -8.58 25.67
N LEU A 15 18.76 -9.91 25.65
CA LEU A 15 18.10 -10.75 26.66
C LEU A 15 18.68 -10.51 28.06
N ALA A 16 19.97 -10.19 28.18
CA ALA A 16 20.60 -9.84 29.45
C ALA A 16 20.11 -8.51 30.06
N CYS A 17 19.44 -7.65 29.30
CA CYS A 17 18.80 -6.44 29.83
C CYS A 17 17.48 -6.71 30.56
N PHE A 18 16.88 -7.88 30.37
CA PHE A 18 15.53 -8.18 30.81
C PHE A 18 15.53 -9.20 31.96
N VAL A 19 14.56 -9.06 32.87
CA VAL A 19 14.44 -9.95 34.04
C VAL A 19 13.75 -11.23 33.61
N ASP A 20 14.48 -12.33 33.60
CA ASP A 20 13.97 -13.67 33.28
C ASP A 20 13.16 -13.74 31.96
N PRO A 21 13.75 -13.37 30.81
CA PRO A 21 13.05 -13.39 29.54
C PRO A 21 12.71 -14.83 29.13
N GLN A 22 11.41 -15.10 28.94
CA GLN A 22 10.89 -16.39 28.54
C GLN A 22 10.49 -16.36 27.07
N PRO A 23 10.96 -17.30 26.22
CA PRO A 23 10.52 -17.37 24.83
C PRO A 23 9.02 -17.71 24.78
N LEU A 24 8.28 -16.97 23.96
CA LEU A 24 6.87 -17.27 23.66
C LEU A 24 6.72 -18.11 22.39
N ASP A 25 7.67 -17.98 21.46
CA ASP A 25 7.70 -18.74 20.22
C ASP A 25 9.13 -18.91 19.68
N GLU A 26 9.25 -19.61 18.55
CA GLU A 26 10.52 -19.77 17.83
C GLU A 26 10.84 -18.58 16.91
N THR A 27 9.84 -17.74 16.59
CA THR A 27 9.99 -16.66 15.60
C THR A 27 10.68 -15.41 16.17
N GLY A 28 10.75 -15.27 17.49
CA GLY A 28 11.55 -14.23 18.14
C GLY A 28 10.84 -13.47 19.25
N TRP A 29 9.64 -13.88 19.66
CA TRP A 29 8.93 -13.28 20.79
C TRP A 29 9.43 -13.81 22.12
N HIS A 30 9.66 -12.89 23.05
CA HIS A 30 9.90 -13.18 24.46
C HIS A 30 8.97 -12.35 25.33
N LEU A 31 8.68 -12.85 26.52
CA LEU A 31 8.02 -12.13 27.59
C LEU A 31 9.01 -11.97 28.75
N SER A 32 9.19 -10.75 29.23
CA SER A 32 9.90 -10.49 30.48
C SER A 32 9.06 -9.59 31.36
N SER A 33 8.87 -10.00 32.62
CA SER A 33 7.97 -9.32 33.55
C SER A 33 6.56 -9.17 32.94
N ASN A 34 6.19 -7.97 32.50
CA ASN A 34 4.91 -7.67 31.88
C ASN A 34 5.07 -7.01 30.49
N ARG A 35 6.21 -7.24 29.81
CA ARG A 35 6.55 -6.57 28.55
C ARG A 35 6.97 -7.57 27.48
N LEU A 36 6.48 -7.37 26.26
CA LEU A 36 6.92 -8.16 25.09
C LEU A 36 8.28 -7.68 24.59
N ILE A 37 9.05 -8.61 24.04
CA ILE A 37 10.31 -8.33 23.38
C ILE A 37 10.29 -9.05 22.03
N GLY A 38 10.29 -8.29 20.94
CA GLY A 38 10.31 -8.82 19.58
C GLY A 38 11.69 -8.71 18.96
N LEU A 39 12.27 -9.84 18.55
CA LEU A 39 13.60 -9.90 17.92
C LEU A 39 13.51 -10.48 16.51
N PHE A 40 13.41 -9.63 15.49
CA PHE A 40 13.12 -10.07 14.13
C PHE A 40 14.20 -9.70 13.12
N ALA A 41 14.40 -10.58 12.13
CA ALA A 41 14.98 -10.15 10.87
C ALA A 41 13.83 -9.61 10.01
N VAL A 42 13.99 -8.39 9.49
CA VAL A 42 12.99 -7.85 8.57
C VAL A 42 13.21 -8.44 7.19
N GLY A 43 12.17 -9.10 6.71
CA GLY A 43 12.03 -9.47 5.32
C GLY A 43 11.67 -8.25 4.48
N ARG A 44 11.79 -8.39 3.17
CA ARG A 44 11.49 -7.24 2.30
C ARG A 44 9.98 -7.04 2.15
N ARG A 45 9.17 -8.11 2.21
CA ARG A 45 7.77 -8.12 1.76
C ARG A 45 6.92 -9.23 2.40
N PRO A 46 5.58 -9.10 2.48
CA PRO A 46 4.69 -10.21 2.83
C PRO A 46 4.97 -11.49 2.02
N PRO A 47 4.80 -12.69 2.62
CA PRO A 47 4.38 -12.97 4.00
C PRO A 47 5.53 -12.89 5.02
N GLU A 48 6.63 -12.19 4.72
CA GLU A 48 7.72 -11.97 5.66
C GLU A 48 7.39 -10.83 6.64
N ILE A 49 8.05 -10.84 7.79
CA ILE A 49 7.95 -9.77 8.80
C ILE A 49 8.50 -8.47 8.19
N HIS A 50 7.72 -7.40 8.19
CA HIS A 50 8.06 -6.15 7.50
C HIS A 50 7.48 -4.92 8.18
N PHE A 51 7.95 -3.75 7.77
CA PHE A 51 7.34 -2.47 8.13
C PHE A 51 6.26 -2.13 7.10
N CYS A 52 5.04 -1.82 7.56
CA CYS A 52 4.00 -1.29 6.70
C CYS A 52 4.36 0.15 6.26
N ASN A 53 4.86 0.92 7.23
CA ASN A 53 5.35 2.29 7.07
C ASN A 53 6.34 2.61 8.22
N ASN A 54 6.64 3.88 8.48
CA ASN A 54 7.54 4.28 9.56
C ASN A 54 6.94 4.24 10.98
N ASN A 55 5.62 4.06 11.12
CA ASN A 55 4.89 4.05 12.40
C ASN A 55 4.19 2.71 12.69
N SER A 56 4.29 1.74 11.77
CA SER A 56 3.57 0.47 11.84
C SER A 56 4.42 -0.71 11.37
N PHE A 57 4.31 -1.82 12.09
CA PHE A 57 5.07 -3.06 11.89
C PHE A 57 4.14 -4.26 11.79
N HIS A 58 4.34 -5.10 10.79
CA HIS A 58 3.58 -6.33 10.58
C HIS A 58 4.45 -7.56 10.84
N TRP A 59 4.02 -8.35 11.82
CA TRP A 59 4.64 -9.63 12.16
C TRP A 59 3.82 -10.80 11.60
N TYR A 60 4.51 -11.83 11.14
CA TYR A 60 3.96 -13.14 10.78
C TYR A 60 4.71 -14.24 11.51
N GLY A 61 4.01 -15.30 11.89
CA GLY A 61 4.63 -16.47 12.48
C GLY A 61 3.72 -17.70 12.48
N GLU A 62 4.25 -18.80 12.99
CA GLU A 62 3.48 -20.02 13.20
C GLU A 62 2.43 -19.80 14.30
N PRO A 63 1.30 -20.52 14.27
CA PRO A 63 0.31 -20.43 15.32
C PRO A 63 0.85 -20.79 16.71
N CYS A 64 0.90 -19.80 17.61
CA CYS A 64 1.26 -19.98 19.01
C CYS A 64 0.11 -19.54 19.93
N ALA A 65 -0.41 -20.46 20.76
CA ALA A 65 -1.49 -20.15 21.69
C ALA A 65 -1.07 -19.17 22.79
N ALA A 66 0.16 -19.32 23.31
CA ALA A 66 0.69 -18.44 24.35
C ALA A 66 0.86 -17.01 23.84
N LEU A 67 1.42 -16.83 22.63
CA LEU A 67 1.56 -15.52 22.01
C LEU A 67 0.20 -14.88 21.70
N ARG A 68 -0.74 -15.67 21.16
CA ARG A 68 -2.09 -15.21 20.90
C ARG A 68 -2.77 -14.65 22.15
N GLU A 69 -2.66 -15.34 23.29
CA GLU A 69 -3.20 -14.83 24.55
C GLU A 69 -2.58 -13.48 24.93
N LYS A 70 -1.26 -13.31 24.71
CA LYS A 70 -0.58 -12.03 24.99
C LYS A 70 -1.02 -10.91 24.04
N PHE A 71 -1.27 -11.21 22.78
CA PHE A 71 -1.82 -10.23 21.84
C PHE A 71 -3.26 -9.84 22.21
N GLU A 72 -4.11 -10.81 22.57
CA GLU A 72 -5.47 -10.55 23.04
C GLU A 72 -5.52 -9.66 24.29
N LYS A 73 -4.51 -9.79 25.15
CA LYS A 73 -4.38 -9.03 26.41
C LYS A 73 -3.28 -7.96 26.35
N PHE A 74 -2.91 -7.48 25.15
CA PHE A 74 -1.79 -6.56 25.02
C PHE A 74 -1.96 -5.28 25.85
N ARG A 75 -3.21 -4.82 26.04
CA ARG A 75 -3.54 -3.65 26.89
C ARG A 75 -3.25 -3.85 28.38
N GLU A 76 -3.09 -5.10 28.83
CA GLU A 76 -2.69 -5.45 30.20
C GLU A 76 -1.16 -5.50 30.37
N LEU A 77 -0.41 -5.43 29.27
CA LEU A 77 1.05 -5.42 29.24
C LEU A 77 1.59 -3.98 29.33
N ASP A 78 2.85 -3.84 29.73
CA ASP A 78 3.57 -2.57 29.76
C ASP A 78 4.12 -2.18 28.36
N GLY A 79 3.44 -2.61 27.30
CA GLY A 79 3.87 -2.47 25.89
C GLY A 79 4.84 -3.56 25.43
N GLY A 80 5.64 -3.25 24.41
CA GLY A 80 6.69 -4.13 23.92
C GLY A 80 7.90 -3.38 23.38
N HIS A 81 9.06 -4.03 23.31
CA HIS A 81 10.25 -3.51 22.64
C HIS A 81 10.46 -4.22 21.30
N LEU A 82 10.76 -3.45 20.26
CA LEU A 82 10.99 -3.96 18.92
C LEU A 82 12.48 -3.86 18.56
N PHE A 83 13.10 -5.02 18.32
CA PHE A 83 14.48 -5.16 17.88
C PHE A 83 14.53 -5.77 16.49
N ILE A 84 15.11 -5.04 15.55
CA ILE A 84 15.13 -5.44 14.13
C ILE A 84 16.56 -5.57 13.64
N LYS A 85 16.80 -6.59 12.82
CA LYS A 85 18.05 -6.72 12.07
C LYS A 85 17.80 -6.88 10.58
N SER A 86 18.79 -6.48 9.79
CA SER A 86 18.93 -6.94 8.41
C SER A 86 19.14 -8.47 8.39
N PRO A 87 18.64 -9.19 7.38
CA PRO A 87 18.90 -10.63 7.22
C PRO A 87 20.40 -10.98 7.21
N ALA A 88 21.26 -10.07 6.74
CA ALA A 88 22.70 -10.26 6.67
C ALA A 88 23.46 -9.93 7.98
N SER A 89 22.78 -9.32 8.96
CA SER A 89 23.37 -8.94 10.25
C SER A 89 23.11 -10.01 11.32
N ASP A 90 24.03 -10.14 12.27
CA ASP A 90 23.86 -10.89 13.52
C ASP A 90 23.45 -9.99 14.71
N ARG A 91 23.43 -8.67 14.51
CA ARG A 91 23.05 -7.66 15.49
C ARG A 91 21.72 -7.01 15.14
N TYR A 92 20.94 -6.70 16.16
CA TYR A 92 19.64 -6.04 16.08
C TYR A 92 19.74 -4.58 16.56
N ALA A 93 19.12 -3.67 15.82
CA ALA A 93 18.85 -2.32 16.28
C ALA A 93 17.61 -2.30 17.17
N TYR A 94 17.65 -1.57 18.29
CA TYR A 94 16.44 -1.24 19.04
C TYR A 94 15.69 -0.10 18.32
N VAL A 95 14.63 -0.42 17.56
CA VAL A 95 14.03 0.56 16.64
C VAL A 95 12.90 1.38 17.26
N ALA A 96 12.05 0.76 18.06
CA ALA A 96 10.87 1.40 18.62
C ALA A 96 10.27 0.58 19.77
N ASP A 97 9.38 1.22 20.52
CA ASP A 97 8.44 0.55 21.40
C ASP A 97 7.16 0.22 20.63
N ILE A 98 6.51 -0.90 20.95
CA ILE A 98 5.18 -1.25 20.48
C ILE A 98 4.18 -0.60 21.42
N THR A 99 3.39 0.33 20.91
CA THR A 99 2.43 1.13 21.70
C THR A 99 1.01 0.58 21.63
N HIS A 100 0.66 -0.07 20.52
CA HIS A 100 -0.66 -0.62 20.33
C HIS A 100 -0.61 -1.81 19.36
N LEU A 101 -1.59 -2.70 19.48
CA LEU A 101 -1.73 -3.88 18.64
C LEU A 101 -3.08 -3.77 17.93
N GLY A 102 -3.04 -3.37 16.65
CA GLY A 102 -4.22 -3.00 15.88
C GLY A 102 -5.02 -4.20 15.41
N MET A 103 -4.41 -5.02 14.56
CA MET A 103 -5.01 -6.24 14.04
C MET A 103 -4.17 -7.43 14.48
N TYR A 104 -4.82 -8.49 14.93
CA TYR A 104 -4.18 -9.79 15.11
C TYR A 104 -5.14 -10.90 14.75
N GLY A 105 -4.60 -11.98 14.22
CA GLY A 105 -5.41 -13.07 13.73
C GLY A 105 -4.55 -14.12 13.06
N GLY A 106 -5.20 -15.07 12.42
CA GLY A 106 -4.49 -16.15 11.77
C GLY A 106 -5.38 -17.29 11.36
N GLY A 107 -4.97 -17.96 10.29
CA GLY A 107 -5.54 -19.23 9.88
C GLY A 107 -4.89 -20.41 10.61
N PRO A 108 -5.26 -21.65 10.26
CA PRO A 108 -4.66 -22.87 10.79
C PRO A 108 -3.14 -22.95 10.65
N ASP A 109 -2.59 -22.25 9.64
CA ASP A 109 -1.19 -22.40 9.22
C ASP A 109 -0.34 -21.15 9.52
N ARG A 110 -0.94 -20.06 10.00
CA ARG A 110 -0.23 -18.78 10.20
C ARG A 110 -0.95 -17.88 11.19
N GLN A 111 -0.19 -17.20 12.05
CA GLN A 111 -0.62 -16.04 12.81
C GLN A 111 0.02 -14.76 12.27
N GLU A 112 -0.67 -13.65 12.47
CA GLU A 112 -0.20 -12.32 12.09
C GLU A 112 -0.64 -11.27 13.11
N ALA A 113 0.12 -10.20 13.20
CA ALA A 113 -0.21 -9.03 13.99
C ALA A 113 0.35 -7.75 13.35
N CYS A 114 -0.49 -6.72 13.27
CA CYS A 114 -0.13 -5.35 12.91
C CYS A 114 -0.04 -4.51 14.19
N MET A 115 1.08 -3.81 14.34
CA MET A 115 1.47 -3.11 15.56
C MET A 115 1.79 -1.66 15.25
N ASP A 116 1.27 -0.76 16.08
CA ASP A 116 1.70 0.63 16.06
C ASP A 116 2.95 0.77 16.92
N ILE A 117 3.92 1.52 16.40
CA ILE A 117 5.24 1.67 17.02
C ILE A 117 5.59 3.14 17.25
N ALA A 118 6.29 3.42 18.35
CA ALA A 118 6.75 4.76 18.68
C ALA A 118 8.18 4.77 19.26
N PRO A 119 9.01 5.78 18.92
CA PRO A 119 8.76 6.82 17.91
C PRO A 119 8.74 6.24 16.49
N GLN A 120 8.34 7.05 15.51
CA GLN A 120 8.48 6.71 14.10
C GLN A 120 9.95 6.34 13.78
N VAL A 121 10.15 5.29 12.97
CA VAL A 121 11.48 4.80 12.59
C VAL A 121 12.01 5.63 11.41
N PRO A 122 13.20 6.25 11.52
CA PRO A 122 13.76 7.04 10.42
C PRO A 122 13.91 6.20 9.14
N SER A 123 13.56 6.76 7.98
CA SER A 123 13.62 6.06 6.69
C SER A 123 15.03 5.58 6.34
N ALA A 124 16.06 6.33 6.76
CA ALA A 124 17.46 5.93 6.62
C ALA A 124 17.77 4.63 7.38
N LEU A 125 17.22 4.46 8.58
CA LEU A 125 17.38 3.23 9.35
C LEU A 125 16.54 2.10 8.75
N LEU A 126 15.31 2.36 8.29
CA LEU A 126 14.50 1.37 7.57
C LEU A 126 15.23 0.85 6.33
N GLN A 127 15.89 1.74 5.58
CA GLN A 127 16.70 1.38 4.43
C GLN A 127 17.88 0.49 4.83
N GLU A 128 18.64 0.88 5.87
CA GLU A 128 19.77 0.10 6.39
C GLU A 128 19.37 -1.31 6.81
N LEU A 129 18.21 -1.44 7.48
CA LEU A 129 17.67 -2.70 7.94
C LEU A 129 17.04 -3.54 6.81
N GLY A 130 16.86 -2.98 5.62
CA GLY A 130 16.24 -3.63 4.47
C GLY A 130 14.71 -3.62 4.46
N GLY A 131 14.08 -2.85 5.37
CA GLY A 131 12.63 -2.67 5.48
C GLY A 131 12.07 -1.59 4.55
N LEU A 132 12.92 -0.80 3.89
CA LEU A 132 12.52 0.20 2.89
C LEU A 132 13.40 0.11 1.64
N TYR A 133 12.76 -0.04 0.48
CA TYR A 133 13.43 0.12 -0.80
C TYR A 133 13.53 1.59 -1.19
N LEU A 134 14.75 2.06 -1.45
CA LEU A 134 15.02 3.32 -2.15
C LEU A 134 15.55 3.03 -3.55
N HIS A 135 14.93 3.63 -4.55
CA HIS A 135 15.38 3.49 -5.93
C HIS A 135 16.78 4.10 -6.10
N PRO A 136 17.74 3.45 -6.79
CA PRO A 136 19.11 3.94 -6.93
C PRO A 136 19.24 5.34 -7.53
N GLU A 137 18.26 5.72 -8.35
CA GLU A 137 18.19 7.04 -9.00
C GLU A 137 17.38 8.08 -8.22
N GLY A 138 16.91 7.73 -7.02
CA GLY A 138 16.04 8.58 -6.21
C GLY A 138 14.80 9.05 -6.97
N ASP A 139 14.32 10.24 -6.63
CA ASP A 139 13.07 10.81 -7.16
C ASP A 139 13.07 11.02 -8.68
N ALA A 140 14.25 11.06 -9.31
CA ALA A 140 14.38 11.19 -10.75
C ALA A 140 13.74 10.00 -11.51
N ALA A 141 13.75 8.79 -10.93
CA ALA A 141 13.09 7.64 -11.53
C ALA A 141 11.57 7.84 -11.61
N MET A 142 10.95 8.34 -10.54
CA MET A 142 9.52 8.64 -10.51
C MET A 142 9.17 9.75 -11.51
N ASN A 143 9.96 10.84 -11.52
CA ASN A 143 9.72 11.98 -12.41
C ASN A 143 9.79 11.58 -13.90
N ARG A 144 10.70 10.67 -14.28
CA ARG A 144 10.74 10.13 -15.65
C ARG A 144 9.53 9.27 -15.98
N ALA A 145 9.10 8.41 -15.06
CA ALA A 145 7.91 7.58 -15.27
C ALA A 145 6.65 8.44 -15.45
N VAL A 146 6.50 9.49 -14.64
CA VAL A 146 5.41 10.48 -14.76
C VAL A 146 5.49 11.25 -16.08
N ALA A 147 6.68 11.69 -16.49
CA ALA A 147 6.85 12.36 -17.78
C ALA A 147 6.50 11.44 -18.95
N ALA A 148 6.89 10.16 -18.89
CA ALA A 148 6.54 9.16 -19.88
C ALA A 148 5.02 8.91 -19.94
N LEU A 149 4.35 8.83 -18.79
CA LEU A 149 2.89 8.73 -18.71
C LEU A 149 2.20 9.91 -19.40
N ARG A 150 2.68 11.15 -19.20
CA ARG A 150 2.11 12.34 -19.84
C ARG A 150 2.30 12.35 -21.35
N ALA A 151 3.39 11.76 -21.84
CA ALA A 151 3.68 11.64 -23.26
C ALA A 151 2.96 10.46 -23.92
N ALA A 152 2.45 9.50 -23.14
CA ALA A 152 1.84 8.28 -23.63
C ALA A 152 0.53 8.54 -24.38
N LYS A 153 0.42 7.95 -25.56
CA LYS A 153 -0.74 7.99 -26.46
C LYS A 153 -1.45 6.64 -26.55
N THR A 154 -0.75 5.56 -26.24
CA THR A 154 -1.28 4.19 -26.29
C THR A 154 -1.37 3.54 -24.91
N ALA A 155 -2.13 2.44 -24.80
CA ALA A 155 -2.21 1.65 -23.57
C ALA A 155 -0.85 1.04 -23.19
N ASP A 156 -0.11 0.55 -24.19
CA ASP A 156 1.23 -0.02 -24.01
C ASP A 156 2.23 1.01 -23.49
N GLU A 157 2.21 2.23 -24.02
CA GLU A 157 3.07 3.33 -23.53
C GLU A 157 2.72 3.70 -22.08
N ARG A 158 1.44 3.70 -21.71
CA ARG A 158 1.00 3.93 -20.33
C ARG A 158 1.48 2.82 -19.38
N PHE A 159 1.42 1.56 -19.80
CA PHE A 159 1.91 0.43 -19.00
C PHE A 159 3.44 0.40 -18.90
N ALA A 160 4.14 0.72 -19.98
CA ALA A 160 5.60 0.85 -19.97
C ALA A 160 6.07 1.95 -19.01
N ALA A 161 5.31 3.04 -18.86
CA ALA A 161 5.55 4.06 -17.85
C ALA A 161 5.14 3.61 -16.42
N PHE A 162 4.12 2.75 -16.30
CA PHE A 162 3.61 2.25 -15.02
C PHE A 162 4.64 1.40 -14.28
N GLN A 163 5.30 0.48 -14.97
CA GLN A 163 6.27 -0.45 -14.37
C GLN A 163 7.39 0.27 -13.57
N PRO A 164 8.14 1.24 -14.14
CA PRO A 164 9.18 1.93 -13.38
C PRO A 164 8.61 2.82 -12.27
N PHE A 165 7.40 3.35 -12.40
CA PHE A 165 6.74 4.08 -11.32
C PHE A 165 6.46 3.18 -10.12
N VAL A 166 5.87 2.02 -10.39
CA VAL A 166 5.58 1.00 -9.38
C VAL A 166 6.88 0.51 -8.74
N GLU A 167 7.91 0.19 -9.53
CA GLU A 167 9.22 -0.27 -9.01
C GLU A 167 9.97 0.80 -8.21
N PHE A 168 9.81 2.10 -8.53
CA PHE A 168 10.28 3.17 -7.65
C PHE A 168 9.62 3.07 -6.26
N TRP A 169 8.31 2.81 -6.23
CA TRP A 169 7.54 2.78 -4.99
C TRP A 169 7.66 1.50 -4.17
N ARG A 170 7.98 0.35 -4.75
CA ARG A 170 8.03 -0.90 -3.97
C ARG A 170 9.26 -1.74 -4.20
N GLY A 171 10.12 -1.32 -5.11
CA GLY A 171 11.26 -2.09 -5.59
C GLY A 171 10.92 -3.01 -6.76
N PRO A 172 11.95 -3.67 -7.31
CA PRO A 172 11.82 -4.48 -8.51
C PRO A 172 10.79 -5.61 -8.36
N VAL A 173 10.13 -5.93 -9.47
CA VAL A 173 9.35 -7.17 -9.60
C VAL A 173 10.26 -8.24 -10.18
N GLU A 174 10.39 -9.36 -9.47
CA GLU A 174 11.17 -10.47 -9.95
C GLU A 174 10.45 -11.18 -11.10
N LYS A 175 11.20 -11.67 -12.09
CA LYS A 175 10.64 -12.40 -13.23
C LYS A 175 9.81 -13.63 -12.80
N SER A 176 10.18 -14.26 -11.68
CA SER A 176 9.48 -15.38 -11.05
C SER A 176 8.06 -15.02 -10.58
N GLN A 177 7.78 -13.74 -10.35
CA GLN A 177 6.48 -13.23 -9.90
C GLN A 177 5.51 -12.96 -11.05
N GLY A 178 5.95 -13.18 -12.30
CA GLY A 178 5.13 -13.15 -13.49
C GLY A 178 4.43 -14.48 -13.76
N LEU A 179 3.22 -14.44 -14.31
CA LEU A 179 2.50 -15.64 -14.75
C LEU A 179 3.00 -16.14 -16.10
N SER A 180 3.20 -17.45 -16.21
CA SER A 180 3.47 -18.12 -17.49
C SER A 180 2.22 -18.19 -18.38
N GLU A 181 2.41 -18.31 -19.71
CA GLU A 181 1.30 -18.49 -20.67
C GLU A 181 0.39 -19.67 -20.31
N SER A 182 0.97 -20.77 -19.82
CA SER A 182 0.20 -21.94 -19.36
C SER A 182 -0.73 -21.65 -18.17
N ARG A 183 -0.44 -20.63 -17.36
CA ARG A 183 -1.30 -20.19 -16.25
C ARG A 183 -2.34 -19.18 -16.74
N LEU A 184 -1.96 -18.29 -17.66
CA LEU A 184 -2.90 -17.38 -18.32
C LEU A 184 -3.97 -18.15 -19.12
N ALA A 185 -3.57 -19.22 -19.81
CA ALA A 185 -4.46 -20.10 -20.56
C ALA A 185 -5.49 -20.84 -19.69
N LYS A 186 -5.38 -20.81 -18.36
CA LYS A 186 -6.40 -21.34 -17.43
C LYS A 186 -7.56 -20.37 -17.20
N SER A 187 -7.48 -19.15 -17.74
CA SER A 187 -8.58 -18.19 -17.66
C SER A 187 -9.82 -18.76 -18.38
N PRO A 188 -11.02 -18.68 -17.78
CA PRO A 188 -12.26 -19.12 -18.44
C PRO A 188 -12.67 -18.22 -19.61
N LEU A 189 -12.17 -16.97 -19.62
CA LEU A 189 -12.45 -15.95 -20.62
C LEU A 189 -11.15 -15.48 -21.29
N PRO A 190 -11.21 -14.92 -22.51
CA PRO A 190 -10.10 -14.16 -23.09
C PRO A 190 -9.64 -13.07 -22.10
N ILE A 191 -8.34 -12.84 -22.01
CA ILE A 191 -7.76 -11.80 -21.16
C ILE A 191 -7.40 -10.60 -22.05
N PRO A 192 -7.88 -9.38 -21.75
CA PRO A 192 -7.45 -8.16 -22.43
C PRO A 192 -5.92 -8.03 -22.47
N ALA A 193 -5.39 -7.50 -23.57
CA ALA A 193 -3.94 -7.45 -23.80
C ALA A 193 -3.19 -6.75 -22.66
N ILE A 194 -3.71 -5.62 -22.17
CA ILE A 194 -3.12 -4.85 -21.09
C ILE A 194 -3.11 -5.61 -19.74
N LEU A 195 -4.18 -6.35 -19.46
CA LEU A 195 -4.28 -7.15 -18.23
C LEU A 195 -3.37 -8.39 -18.31
N ALA A 196 -3.23 -8.97 -19.50
CA ALA A 196 -2.24 -10.02 -19.74
C ALA A 196 -0.80 -9.52 -19.55
N GLN A 197 -0.47 -8.28 -19.94
CA GLN A 197 0.83 -7.68 -19.65
C GLN A 197 1.09 -7.55 -18.14
N LEU A 198 0.10 -7.05 -17.38
CA LEU A 198 0.18 -7.00 -15.92
C LEU A 198 0.44 -8.38 -15.33
N TYR A 199 -0.32 -9.40 -15.72
CA TYR A 199 -0.15 -10.74 -15.19
C TYR A 199 1.21 -11.36 -15.54
N ARG A 200 1.71 -11.16 -16.77
CA ARG A 200 3.04 -11.64 -17.18
C ARG A 200 4.17 -10.99 -16.39
N TRP A 201 3.99 -9.75 -15.98
CA TRP A 201 4.98 -9.03 -15.20
C TRP A 201 4.90 -9.35 -13.71
N ALA A 202 3.70 -9.28 -13.12
CA ALA A 202 3.52 -9.23 -11.68
C ALA A 202 2.34 -10.07 -11.14
N GLY A 203 1.79 -11.01 -11.91
CA GLY A 203 0.53 -11.67 -11.52
C GLY A 203 0.60 -12.58 -10.28
N ASP A 204 1.78 -12.97 -9.80
CA ASP A 204 2.04 -13.61 -8.49
C ASP A 204 2.68 -12.65 -7.47
N CYS A 205 2.79 -11.38 -7.81
CA CYS A 205 3.35 -10.38 -6.93
C CYS A 205 2.23 -9.72 -6.13
N ASP A 206 1.94 -10.24 -4.94
CA ASP A 206 0.78 -9.79 -4.16
C ASP A 206 0.84 -8.29 -3.84
N ASP A 207 2.02 -7.68 -3.67
CA ASP A 207 2.14 -6.22 -3.47
C ASP A 207 1.87 -5.36 -4.73
N VAL A 208 1.79 -5.93 -5.94
CA VAL A 208 1.20 -5.23 -7.12
C VAL A 208 -0.27 -5.53 -7.21
N MET A 209 -0.59 -6.81 -7.02
CA MET A 209 -1.90 -7.35 -7.32
C MET A 209 -2.91 -7.08 -6.20
N SER A 210 -2.46 -6.60 -5.05
CA SER A 210 -3.25 -6.24 -3.89
C SER A 210 -2.74 -4.96 -3.24
N ALA A 211 -3.67 -4.07 -2.92
CA ALA A 211 -3.46 -2.80 -2.26
C ALA A 211 -4.23 -2.81 -0.93
N GLY A 212 -3.98 -3.84 -0.11
CA GLY A 212 -4.73 -4.10 1.11
C GLY A 212 -6.15 -4.57 0.81
N TYR A 213 -7.11 -3.64 0.80
CA TYR A 213 -8.53 -3.94 0.64
C TYR A 213 -8.90 -4.34 -0.79
N LEU A 214 -8.19 -3.85 -1.82
CA LEU A 214 -8.51 -4.12 -3.22
C LEU A 214 -7.47 -5.01 -3.89
N SER A 215 -7.93 -6.07 -4.55
CA SER A 215 -7.10 -7.05 -5.23
C SER A 215 -7.52 -7.27 -6.68
N ILE A 216 -6.56 -7.20 -7.60
CA ILE A 216 -6.72 -7.64 -8.98
C ILE A 216 -6.94 -9.16 -8.99
N CYS A 217 -8.04 -9.60 -9.58
CA CYS A 217 -8.41 -11.01 -9.70
C CYS A 217 -7.32 -11.80 -10.42
N LYS A 218 -7.04 -13.03 -9.97
CA LYS A 218 -6.20 -13.97 -10.72
C LYS A 218 -6.94 -14.41 -11.99
N PRO A 219 -6.23 -14.76 -13.09
CA PRO A 219 -6.86 -15.14 -14.36
C PRO A 219 -7.92 -16.23 -14.25
N SER A 220 -7.68 -17.25 -13.40
CA SER A 220 -8.61 -18.36 -13.19
C SER A 220 -9.94 -17.97 -12.56
N LYS A 221 -10.06 -16.73 -12.04
CA LYS A 221 -11.28 -16.19 -11.42
C LYS A 221 -12.06 -15.26 -12.35
N LEU A 222 -11.57 -14.97 -13.56
CA LEU A 222 -12.24 -14.10 -14.51
C LEU A 222 -13.44 -14.83 -15.14
N ALA A 223 -14.62 -14.65 -14.56
CA ALA A 223 -15.87 -15.23 -15.03
C ALA A 223 -16.93 -14.14 -15.16
N ALA A 224 -17.74 -14.20 -16.22
CA ALA A 224 -18.86 -13.29 -16.40
C ALA A 224 -20.02 -13.69 -15.47
N ASP A 225 -20.67 -12.71 -14.89
CA ASP A 225 -21.94 -12.88 -14.21
C ASP A 225 -23.12 -13.01 -15.21
N LYS A 226 -24.35 -12.99 -14.71
CA LYS A 226 -25.57 -13.10 -15.53
C LYS A 226 -25.82 -11.88 -16.41
N GLU A 227 -25.22 -10.74 -16.09
CA GLU A 227 -25.40 -9.46 -16.79
C GLU A 227 -24.26 -9.17 -17.79
N GLY A 228 -23.28 -10.08 -17.84
CA GLY A 228 -22.13 -10.01 -18.73
C GLY A 228 -21.02 -9.12 -18.19
N PHE A 229 -20.93 -8.92 -16.87
CA PHE A 229 -19.83 -8.24 -16.22
C PHE A 229 -18.84 -9.22 -15.61
N VAL A 230 -17.55 -8.92 -15.75
CA VAL A 230 -16.43 -9.75 -15.31
C VAL A 230 -15.67 -9.00 -14.23
N PRO A 231 -15.72 -9.40 -12.95
CA PRO A 231 -14.94 -8.77 -11.90
C PRO A 231 -13.45 -8.99 -12.16
N PHE A 232 -12.68 -7.91 -12.26
CA PHE A 232 -11.23 -7.98 -12.46
C PHE A 232 -10.44 -7.33 -11.33
N CYS A 233 -11.07 -6.47 -10.52
CA CYS A 233 -10.52 -5.98 -9.24
C CYS A 233 -11.64 -6.03 -8.20
N ILE A 234 -11.38 -6.66 -7.06
CA ILE A 234 -12.39 -6.88 -6.02
C ILE A 234 -11.89 -6.35 -4.69
N GLU A 235 -12.80 -5.78 -3.93
CA GLU A 235 -12.54 -5.34 -2.57
C GLU A 235 -12.81 -6.51 -1.60
N CYS A 236 -12.08 -6.61 -0.48
CA CYS A 236 -12.17 -7.77 0.41
C CYS A 236 -13.53 -7.87 1.13
N GLN A 237 -14.29 -6.78 1.22
CA GLN A 237 -15.65 -6.74 1.74
C GLN A 237 -16.71 -6.78 0.63
N TRP A 238 -16.28 -6.88 -0.63
CA TRP A 238 -17.14 -6.85 -1.81
C TRP A 238 -17.94 -5.56 -1.97
N CYS A 239 -17.48 -4.42 -1.42
CA CYS A 239 -18.06 -3.11 -1.70
C CYS A 239 -17.11 -2.26 -2.57
N GLY A 240 -17.56 -1.86 -3.77
CA GLY A 240 -16.73 -1.07 -4.69
C GLY A 240 -15.80 -1.94 -5.54
N ASN A 241 -16.39 -2.96 -6.18
CA ASN A 241 -15.67 -3.83 -7.11
C ASN A 241 -15.60 -3.20 -8.51
N TYR A 242 -14.65 -3.68 -9.32
CA TYR A 242 -14.43 -3.21 -10.68
C TYR A 242 -14.56 -4.33 -11.70
N PHE A 243 -15.22 -3.99 -12.79
CA PHE A 243 -15.69 -4.93 -13.78
C PHE A 243 -15.29 -4.51 -15.19
N LEU A 244 -15.23 -5.51 -16.07
CA LEU A 244 -15.17 -5.35 -17.51
C LEU A 244 -16.42 -5.97 -18.13
N ARG A 245 -16.80 -5.52 -19.32
CA ARG A 245 -17.85 -6.19 -20.09
C ARG A 245 -17.29 -7.46 -20.75
N ALA A 246 -18.02 -8.56 -20.68
CA ALA A 246 -17.61 -9.85 -21.25
C ALA A 246 -17.38 -9.78 -22.76
N ASP A 247 -18.18 -9.00 -23.49
CA ASP A 247 -18.04 -8.75 -24.93
C ASP A 247 -16.85 -7.81 -25.27
N ALA A 248 -16.32 -7.09 -24.29
CA ALA A 248 -15.14 -6.23 -24.42
C ALA A 248 -13.82 -6.95 -24.03
N MET A 249 -13.86 -8.20 -23.57
CA MET A 249 -12.66 -8.93 -23.12
C MET A 249 -11.63 -9.20 -24.22
N GLN A 250 -12.01 -9.05 -25.50
CA GLN A 250 -11.10 -9.14 -26.64
C GLN A 250 -10.50 -7.79 -27.06
N GLN A 251 -10.94 -6.68 -26.47
CA GLN A 251 -10.34 -5.38 -26.70
C GLN A 251 -8.99 -5.30 -25.98
N ASP A 252 -8.05 -4.53 -26.55
CA ASP A 252 -6.72 -4.40 -25.96
C ASP A 252 -6.75 -3.68 -24.60
N ASP A 253 -7.59 -2.66 -24.48
CA ASP A 253 -7.72 -1.77 -23.33
C ASP A 253 -9.20 -1.38 -23.11
N PRO A 254 -10.02 -2.30 -22.58
CA PRO A 254 -11.46 -2.10 -22.42
C PRO A 254 -11.79 -1.04 -21.36
N GLU A 255 -13.00 -0.50 -21.43
CA GLU A 255 -13.55 0.41 -20.42
C GLU A 255 -13.83 -0.32 -19.10
N VAL A 256 -13.58 0.36 -17.99
CA VAL A 256 -13.80 -0.11 -16.63
C VAL A 256 -15.17 0.34 -16.12
N TYR A 257 -15.84 -0.57 -15.43
CA TYR A 257 -17.11 -0.33 -14.74
C TYR A 257 -16.92 -0.55 -13.23
N SER A 258 -17.75 0.06 -12.40
CA SER A 258 -17.78 -0.17 -10.95
C SER A 258 -19.18 -0.45 -10.44
N ASP A 259 -19.29 -1.22 -9.36
CA ASP A 259 -20.53 -1.34 -8.57
C ASP A 259 -20.57 -0.30 -7.43
N GLU A 260 -21.78 -0.06 -6.91
CA GLU A 260 -22.00 0.81 -5.75
C GLU A 260 -22.23 -0.07 -4.51
N CYS A 261 -21.20 -0.36 -3.72
CA CYS A 261 -21.34 -1.16 -2.48
C CYS A 261 -22.09 -2.50 -2.65
N GLY A 262 -21.88 -3.20 -3.76
CA GLY A 262 -22.56 -4.46 -4.04
C GLY A 262 -24.01 -4.32 -4.54
N GLU A 263 -24.47 -3.10 -4.84
CA GLU A 263 -25.70 -2.91 -5.63
C GLU A 263 -25.44 -3.29 -7.10
N PRO A 264 -26.39 -3.97 -7.77
CA PRO A 264 -26.22 -4.48 -9.14
C PRO A 264 -26.24 -3.39 -10.23
N ASN A 265 -26.02 -2.13 -9.87
CA ASN A 265 -25.97 -1.01 -10.81
C ASN A 265 -24.51 -0.75 -11.21
N PHE A 266 -24.12 -1.27 -12.38
CA PHE A 266 -22.78 -1.05 -12.93
C PHE A 266 -22.70 0.29 -13.66
N HIS A 267 -21.77 1.14 -13.25
CA HIS A 267 -21.57 2.45 -13.86
C HIS A 267 -20.24 2.48 -14.64
N ALA A 268 -20.28 3.05 -15.84
CA ALA A 268 -19.07 3.27 -16.63
C ALA A 268 -18.22 4.35 -15.95
N THR A 269 -16.94 4.04 -15.75
CA THR A 269 -16.02 4.95 -15.04
C THR A 269 -15.43 6.03 -15.96
N GLY A 270 -15.60 5.90 -17.27
CA GLY A 270 -14.99 6.78 -18.26
C GLY A 270 -13.46 6.61 -18.40
N ILE A 271 -12.89 5.59 -17.75
CA ILE A 271 -11.47 5.24 -17.88
C ILE A 271 -11.30 3.80 -18.35
N ARG A 272 -10.16 3.52 -18.97
CA ARG A 272 -9.78 2.19 -19.45
C ARG A 272 -8.86 1.48 -18.47
N VAL A 273 -8.67 0.17 -18.63
CA VAL A 273 -7.83 -0.64 -17.74
C VAL A 273 -6.42 -0.06 -17.55
N SER A 274 -5.76 0.37 -18.63
CA SER A 274 -4.41 0.96 -18.55
C SER A 274 -4.35 2.24 -17.69
N GLN A 275 -5.42 3.02 -17.64
CA GLN A 275 -5.54 4.20 -16.78
C GLN A 275 -5.90 3.81 -15.34
N PHE A 276 -6.80 2.83 -15.21
CA PHE A 276 -7.21 2.29 -13.92
C PHE A 276 -6.01 1.77 -13.11
N LEU A 277 -5.04 1.08 -13.74
CA LEU A 277 -3.86 0.58 -13.02
C LEU A 277 -3.07 1.68 -12.29
N TRP A 278 -2.95 2.86 -12.89
CA TRP A 278 -2.31 4.01 -12.26
C TRP A 278 -3.13 4.56 -11.10
N ALA A 279 -4.44 4.75 -11.31
CA ALA A 279 -5.34 5.25 -10.28
C ALA A 279 -5.39 4.29 -9.08
N TYR A 280 -5.53 3.00 -9.35
CA TYR A 280 -5.47 1.91 -8.39
C TYR A 280 -4.17 1.98 -7.57
N PHE A 281 -3.02 2.01 -8.25
CA PHE A 281 -1.76 1.97 -7.52
C PHE A 281 -1.58 3.21 -6.64
N ILE A 282 -1.80 4.41 -7.18
CA ILE A 282 -1.59 5.64 -6.41
C ILE A 282 -2.56 5.74 -5.25
N MET A 283 -3.86 5.56 -5.49
CA MET A 283 -4.84 5.88 -4.45
C MET A 283 -4.91 4.86 -3.33
N TYR A 284 -4.59 3.58 -3.60
CA TYR A 284 -4.64 2.55 -2.56
C TYR A 284 -3.27 2.20 -1.98
N HIS A 285 -2.15 2.59 -2.62
CA HIS A 285 -0.83 2.46 -2.01
C HIS A 285 -0.30 3.76 -1.40
N ALA A 286 -0.79 4.95 -1.79
CA ALA A 286 -0.34 6.20 -1.15
C ALA A 286 -0.63 6.22 0.35
N PRO A 287 -1.82 5.81 0.83
CA PRO A 287 -2.08 5.76 2.27
C PRO A 287 -1.13 4.79 3.01
N ASN A 288 -0.66 3.76 2.32
CA ASN A 288 0.27 2.74 2.81
C ASN A 288 1.75 3.06 2.49
N GLY A 289 2.06 4.29 2.10
CA GLY A 289 3.44 4.70 1.87
C GLY A 289 4.25 4.77 3.17
N PRO A 290 5.60 4.76 3.11
CA PRO A 290 6.45 4.76 4.30
C PRO A 290 6.21 5.95 5.23
N ILE A 291 5.84 7.09 4.63
CA ILE A 291 5.48 8.31 5.34
C ILE A 291 4.26 8.85 4.61
N SER A 292 3.12 8.88 5.27
CA SER A 292 1.84 9.26 4.69
C SER A 292 1.12 10.27 5.56
N TYR A 293 0.48 11.24 4.92
CA TYR A 293 -0.28 12.30 5.56
C TYR A 293 -1.60 12.54 4.85
N PHE A 294 -2.54 13.10 5.60
CA PHE A 294 -3.71 13.74 5.03
C PHE A 294 -4.01 15.08 5.69
N ALA A 295 -4.76 15.93 5.01
CA ALA A 295 -5.33 17.15 5.56
C ALA A 295 -6.65 17.50 4.85
N ASN A 296 -7.59 18.03 5.61
CA ASN A 296 -8.73 18.73 5.02
C ASN A 296 -8.26 20.08 4.48
N VAL A 297 -8.78 20.50 3.33
CA VAL A 297 -8.38 21.74 2.65
C VAL A 297 -9.58 22.65 2.41
N GLU A 298 -9.35 23.96 2.50
CA GLU A 298 -10.39 24.95 2.21
C GLU A 298 -10.63 25.08 0.69
N PRO A 299 -11.77 25.60 0.23
CA PRO A 299 -12.07 25.72 -1.20
C PRO A 299 -10.98 26.43 -2.02
N ASP A 300 -10.44 27.54 -1.52
CA ASP A 300 -9.40 28.30 -2.23
C ASP A 300 -8.07 27.55 -2.27
N GLU A 301 -7.72 26.86 -1.18
CA GLU A 301 -6.53 26.00 -1.09
C GLU A 301 -6.64 24.83 -2.07
N PHE A 302 -7.81 24.20 -2.16
CA PHE A 302 -8.10 23.12 -3.10
C PHE A 302 -7.84 23.56 -4.55
N GLN A 303 -8.33 24.74 -4.95
CA GLN A 303 -8.10 25.25 -6.30
C GLN A 303 -6.62 25.57 -6.57
N GLN A 304 -5.91 26.11 -5.58
CA GLN A 304 -4.46 26.36 -5.68
C GLN A 304 -3.68 25.06 -5.83
N LEU A 305 -3.98 24.06 -4.97
CA LEU A 305 -3.36 22.74 -5.01
C LEU A 305 -3.63 22.05 -6.36
N LYS A 306 -4.86 22.09 -6.86
CA LYS A 306 -5.23 21.52 -8.16
C LYS A 306 -4.38 22.07 -9.31
N GLN A 307 -4.07 23.37 -9.29
CA GLN A 307 -3.20 23.99 -10.30
C GLN A 307 -1.73 23.62 -10.11
N TRP A 308 -1.24 23.64 -8.87
CA TRP A 308 0.16 23.38 -8.54
C TRP A 308 0.56 21.91 -8.74
N LEU A 309 -0.26 20.97 -8.26
CA LEU A 309 0.04 19.53 -8.25
C LEU A 309 0.12 18.94 -9.66
N ASN A 310 -0.46 19.62 -10.65
CA ASN A 310 -0.51 19.19 -12.05
C ASN A 310 -1.00 17.73 -12.16
N PRO A 311 -2.32 17.46 -12.10
CA PRO A 311 -2.84 16.09 -12.05
C PRO A 311 -2.31 15.18 -13.17
N LEU A 312 -2.17 13.89 -12.89
CA LEU A 312 -1.81 12.90 -13.92
C LEU A 312 -2.99 12.73 -14.90
N PRO A 313 -2.73 12.50 -16.20
CA PRO A 313 -3.77 12.37 -17.22
C PRO A 313 -4.42 10.97 -17.21
N VAL A 314 -4.77 10.46 -16.03
CA VAL A 314 -5.31 9.10 -15.86
C VAL A 314 -6.81 9.12 -15.54
N LEU A 315 -7.29 10.19 -14.91
CA LEU A 315 -8.72 10.43 -14.70
C LEU A 315 -9.20 11.33 -15.83
N ALA A 316 -10.32 10.97 -16.48
CA ALA A 316 -10.84 11.79 -17.57
C ALA A 316 -11.45 13.09 -17.00
N PRO A 317 -11.33 14.24 -17.69
CA PRO A 317 -12.09 15.44 -17.32
C PRO A 317 -13.59 15.12 -17.34
N GLY A 318 -14.26 15.26 -16.19
CA GLY A 318 -15.67 14.87 -16.08
C GLY A 318 -15.93 13.36 -15.99
N SER A 319 -14.92 12.52 -15.68
CA SER A 319 -15.18 11.16 -15.15
C SER A 319 -15.78 11.27 -13.74
N GLN A 320 -17.00 11.80 -13.67
CA GLN A 320 -17.79 12.09 -12.47
C GLN A 320 -18.33 10.83 -11.78
N ALA A 321 -17.75 9.66 -12.04
CA ALA A 321 -18.14 8.44 -11.34
C ALA A 321 -17.06 7.38 -11.49
N CYS A 322 -15.91 7.58 -10.84
CA CYS A 322 -15.23 6.43 -10.28
C CYS A 322 -15.51 6.45 -8.77
N ARG A 323 -16.76 6.11 -8.39
CA ARG A 323 -17.09 5.65 -7.03
C ARG A 323 -16.12 4.60 -6.54
N GLY A 324 -15.47 3.92 -7.49
CA GLY A 324 -14.29 3.12 -7.30
C GLY A 324 -13.35 3.60 -6.19
N ILE A 325 -13.00 4.89 -6.10
CA ILE A 325 -11.93 5.32 -5.17
C ILE A 325 -12.40 6.03 -3.89
N GLN A 326 -13.69 6.35 -3.81
CA GLN A 326 -14.39 6.62 -2.56
C GLN A 326 -15.65 5.77 -2.58
N ALA A 327 -15.57 4.57 -2.01
CA ALA A 327 -16.63 3.56 -2.08
C ALA A 327 -17.95 3.96 -1.39
N TYR A 328 -18.11 5.17 -0.86
CA TYR A 328 -19.17 5.51 0.08
C TYR A 328 -19.87 6.84 -0.22
N ASN A 329 -20.62 6.94 -1.33
CA ASN A 329 -21.67 7.96 -1.43
C ASN A 329 -22.76 7.61 -2.46
N PRO A 330 -24.03 7.38 -2.07
CA PRO A 330 -25.16 7.17 -3.00
C PRO A 330 -25.53 8.42 -3.80
N GLU A 331 -25.09 9.60 -3.38
CA GLU A 331 -25.36 10.89 -4.04
C GLU A 331 -24.08 11.43 -4.68
N VAL A 332 -23.57 10.76 -5.71
CA VAL A 332 -22.47 11.31 -6.51
C VAL A 332 -22.98 12.56 -7.22
N SER A 333 -22.44 13.70 -6.81
CA SER A 333 -22.78 15.00 -7.38
C SER A 333 -21.90 15.29 -8.58
N SER A 334 -22.36 16.16 -9.48
CA SER A 334 -21.48 16.78 -10.48
C SER A 334 -20.31 17.56 -9.87
N ASP A 335 -20.37 17.82 -8.56
CA ASP A 335 -19.38 18.57 -7.79
C ASP A 335 -18.27 17.70 -7.20
N ASP A 336 -18.34 16.37 -7.35
CA ASP A 336 -17.33 15.44 -6.86
C ASP A 336 -16.11 15.45 -7.80
N GLU A 337 -14.90 15.57 -7.23
CA GLU A 337 -13.65 15.64 -7.98
C GLU A 337 -12.56 14.79 -7.32
N ALA A 338 -11.77 14.08 -8.13
CA ALA A 338 -10.57 13.38 -7.69
C ALA A 338 -9.40 13.68 -8.63
N HIS A 339 -8.25 14.02 -8.06
CA HIS A 339 -7.02 14.30 -8.77
C HIS A 339 -5.89 13.47 -8.20
N VAL A 340 -5.35 12.53 -8.97
CA VAL A 340 -4.12 11.83 -8.60
C VAL A 340 -2.90 12.58 -9.10
N PHE A 341 -1.85 12.60 -8.29
CA PHE A 341 -0.62 13.28 -8.62
C PHE A 341 0.60 12.46 -8.19
N ALA A 342 1.71 12.74 -8.84
CA ALA A 342 3.02 12.28 -8.43
C ALA A 342 4.06 13.34 -8.81
N LEU A 343 4.86 13.77 -7.82
CA LEU A 343 5.81 14.87 -7.95
C LEU A 343 6.92 14.73 -6.89
N ASP A 344 8.19 14.80 -7.29
CA ASP A 344 9.34 14.91 -6.36
C ASP A 344 9.36 13.85 -5.24
N GLY A 345 9.23 12.57 -5.60
CA GLY A 345 9.18 11.46 -4.65
C GLY A 345 7.87 11.32 -3.86
N ILE A 346 6.88 12.16 -4.13
CA ILE A 346 5.53 12.13 -3.54
C ILE A 346 4.54 11.53 -4.53
N MET A 347 3.61 10.72 -4.03
CA MET A 347 2.38 10.37 -4.73
C MET A 347 1.18 10.61 -3.83
N GLY A 348 0.02 10.91 -4.42
CA GLY A 348 -1.17 11.18 -3.63
C GLY A 348 -2.40 11.49 -4.45
N SER A 349 -3.45 11.89 -3.75
CA SER A 349 -4.70 12.35 -4.29
C SER A 349 -5.17 13.65 -3.63
N LEU A 350 -5.91 14.45 -4.40
CA LEU A 350 -6.68 15.60 -3.93
C LEU A 350 -8.13 15.32 -4.31
N THR A 351 -9.02 15.24 -3.32
CA THR A 351 -10.42 14.85 -3.50
C THR A 351 -11.38 15.91 -2.95
N GLN A 352 -12.52 16.07 -3.61
CA GLN A 352 -13.66 16.86 -3.17
C GLN A 352 -14.91 15.99 -3.29
N ASP A 353 -15.70 15.95 -2.22
CA ASP A 353 -17.03 15.37 -2.16
C ASP A 353 -17.99 16.36 -1.45
N PRO A 354 -19.29 16.08 -1.29
CA PRO A 354 -20.24 17.03 -0.70
C PRO A 354 -19.94 17.38 0.77
N TYR A 355 -19.14 16.55 1.45
CA TYR A 355 -18.87 16.66 2.88
C TYR A 355 -17.47 17.20 3.17
N ALA A 356 -16.49 16.93 2.29
CA ALA A 356 -15.10 17.25 2.55
C ALA A 356 -14.29 17.57 1.28
N ARG A 357 -13.18 18.27 1.50
CA ARG A 357 -12.07 18.41 0.56
C ARG A 357 -10.82 17.96 1.27
N GLN A 358 -10.10 17.02 0.67
CA GLN A 358 -8.97 16.37 1.33
C GLN A 358 -7.81 16.23 0.36
N ILE A 359 -6.59 16.43 0.87
CA ILE A 359 -5.37 15.96 0.24
C ILE A 359 -4.82 14.78 1.05
N THR A 360 -4.45 13.71 0.37
CA THR A 360 -3.77 12.55 0.93
C THR A 360 -2.52 12.30 0.12
N PHE A 361 -1.38 12.14 0.76
CA PHE A 361 -0.11 11.93 0.07
C PHE A 361 0.84 11.09 0.87
N ALA A 362 1.77 10.44 0.17
CA ALA A 362 2.89 9.77 0.77
C ALA A 362 4.19 10.14 0.07
N GLY A 363 5.26 10.11 0.85
CA GLY A 363 6.63 10.22 0.36
C GLY A 363 7.46 9.00 0.75
N LYS A 364 8.54 8.79 -0.01
CA LYS A 364 9.51 7.73 0.27
C LYS A 364 10.50 8.05 1.38
N THR A 365 10.81 9.33 1.58
CA THR A 365 11.82 9.79 2.53
C THR A 365 11.31 11.03 3.25
N GLU A 366 11.81 11.26 4.47
CA GLU A 366 11.45 12.46 5.24
C GLU A 366 11.83 13.72 4.46
N ALA A 367 12.98 13.73 3.79
CA ALA A 367 13.43 14.88 3.02
C ALA A 367 12.46 15.27 1.88
N ALA A 368 11.96 14.27 1.12
CA ALA A 368 10.99 14.52 0.05
C ALA A 368 9.67 15.06 0.63
N VAL A 369 9.20 14.46 1.71
CA VAL A 369 7.99 14.88 2.44
C VAL A 369 8.12 16.30 2.97
N GLU A 370 9.22 16.62 3.67
CA GLU A 370 9.44 17.96 4.24
C GLU A 370 9.51 19.02 3.15
N SER A 371 10.20 18.73 2.04
CA SER A 371 10.24 19.62 0.89
C SER A 371 8.87 19.81 0.22
N PHE A 372 8.00 18.81 0.25
CA PHE A 372 6.64 18.91 -0.25
C PHE A 372 5.75 19.73 0.68
N ILE A 373 5.79 19.44 1.98
CA ILE A 373 5.03 20.15 3.01
C ILE A 373 5.36 21.64 3.02
N ALA A 374 6.63 22.01 2.87
CA ALA A 374 7.07 23.40 2.84
C ALA A 374 6.47 24.23 1.69
N ARG A 375 5.87 23.58 0.68
CA ARG A 375 5.24 24.21 -0.49
C ARG A 375 3.71 24.23 -0.41
N LEU A 376 3.11 23.60 0.60
CA LEU A 376 1.66 23.56 0.76
C LEU A 376 1.09 24.95 1.07
N PRO A 377 -0.09 25.31 0.54
CA PRO A 377 -0.70 26.61 0.78
C PRO A 377 -1.45 26.70 2.12
N PHE A 378 -1.17 25.76 3.05
CA PHE A 378 -1.84 25.68 4.35
C PHE A 378 -0.86 25.30 5.47
N GLU A 379 -1.27 25.53 6.72
CA GLU A 379 -0.44 25.34 7.91
C GLU A 379 -0.11 23.86 8.18
N ARG A 380 1.15 23.59 8.58
CA ARG A 380 1.68 22.23 8.79
C ARG A 380 0.95 21.46 9.88
N ASP A 381 0.42 22.14 10.89
CA ASP A 381 -0.29 21.55 12.03
C ASP A 381 -1.65 20.94 11.66
N ARG A 382 -2.16 21.22 10.46
CA ARG A 382 -3.36 20.57 9.90
C ARG A 382 -3.06 19.18 9.32
N LEU A 383 -1.79 18.83 9.11
CA LEU A 383 -1.40 17.51 8.64
C LEU A 383 -1.59 16.49 9.75
N GLN A 384 -2.26 15.41 9.41
CA GLN A 384 -2.46 14.25 10.26
C GLN A 384 -1.74 13.07 9.62
N ASP A 385 -1.11 12.23 10.45
CA ASP A 385 -0.56 10.95 9.96
C ASP A 385 -1.71 10.15 9.36
N ALA A 386 -1.52 9.64 8.14
CA ALA A 386 -2.49 8.74 7.56
C ALA A 386 -2.31 7.38 8.25
N TYR A 387 -3.25 7.07 9.16
CA TYR A 387 -3.36 5.90 10.04
C TYR A 387 -2.65 6.00 11.38
#